data_AF-A0A651HS37-F1
#
_entry.id   AF-A0A651HS37-F1
#
_cell.length_a   1.000
_cell.length_b   1.000
_cell.length_c   1.000
_cell.angle_alpha   90.00
_cell.angle_beta   90.00
_cell.angle_gamma   90.00
#
_symmetry.space_group_name_H-M   'P 1'
#
loop_
_entity.id
_entity.type
_entity.pdbx_description
1 polymer ?
#
loop_
_entity_poly.entity_id
_entity_poly.type
_entity_poly.pdbx_seq_one_letter_code
_entity_poly.pdbx_strand_id
1 'polypeptide(L)'
;MVSIFVVLLLTGCGDLLAPEPVEVTAEESFPTLRYHTDLPTLPRILRWSSRGREFARLIESWEASWELPRSEGEPLRSEVRRAAAPLLASRLERQDLVAPIRELERTFRRIDELLGGEFPLHLAPTLAAARSHQEQAEAALADEDVERSILHLLGAADHLRATTPETLALELVTEAEETFRRVSGVVSYPEEERLRAERLLVGARTALDGGDPVLALQRAWYSLRLMDEASSP
;
A
#
# COMPACT_ATOMS: atom_id res chain seq x y z
N MET A 1 -49.34 39.31 29.24
CA MET A 1 -49.39 38.21 28.25
C MET A 1 -47.98 38.03 27.73
N VAL A 2 -47.28 36.99 28.20
CA VAL A 2 -45.91 36.66 27.82
C VAL A 2 -46.01 35.49 26.84
N SER A 3 -45.76 35.74 25.55
CA SER A 3 -45.63 34.67 24.56
C SER A 3 -44.20 34.16 24.59
N ILE A 4 -44.03 32.97 25.16
CA ILE A 4 -42.80 32.18 25.10
C ILE A 4 -42.72 31.61 23.69
N PHE A 5 -41.80 32.13 22.88
CA PHE A 5 -41.37 31.48 21.65
C PHE A 5 -40.41 30.35 22.04
N VAL A 6 -40.92 29.12 22.04
CA VAL A 6 -40.09 27.91 22.12
C VAL A 6 -39.39 27.76 20.77
N VAL A 7 -38.12 28.20 20.71
CA VAL A 7 -37.22 27.82 19.62
C VAL A 7 -36.83 26.37 19.88
N LEU A 8 -37.52 25.45 19.21
CA LEU A 8 -37.10 24.07 19.05
C LEU A 8 -35.76 24.06 18.31
N LEU A 9 -34.68 23.92 19.06
CA LEU A 9 -33.37 23.52 18.55
C LEU A 9 -33.51 22.09 18.01
N LEU A 10 -33.81 21.97 16.71
CA LEU A 10 -33.59 20.74 15.98
C LEU A 10 -32.07 20.54 15.90
N THR A 11 -31.53 19.78 16.85
CA THR A 11 -30.23 19.14 16.74
C THR A 11 -30.30 18.14 15.60
N GLY A 12 -30.07 18.60 14.38
CA GLY A 12 -29.64 17.72 13.31
C GLY A 12 -28.26 17.19 13.70
N CYS A 13 -28.21 15.97 14.24
CA CYS A 13 -27.01 15.14 14.14
C CYS A 13 -26.72 15.03 12.65
N GLY A 14 -25.85 15.89 12.14
CA GLY A 14 -25.18 15.63 10.87
C GLY A 14 -24.47 14.32 11.06
N ASP A 15 -24.93 13.29 10.34
CA ASP A 15 -24.16 12.09 10.05
C ASP A 15 -22.85 12.59 9.46
N LEU A 16 -21.85 12.77 10.32
CA LEU A 16 -20.47 12.89 9.91
C LEU A 16 -20.14 11.51 9.38
N LEU A 17 -20.42 11.31 8.08
CA LEU A 17 -20.00 10.13 7.33
C LEU A 17 -18.54 9.88 7.72
N ALA A 18 -18.28 8.73 8.33
CA ALA A 18 -16.92 8.35 8.66
C ALA A 18 -16.09 8.44 7.36
N PRO A 19 -14.85 8.96 7.42
CA PRO A 19 -14.03 9.06 6.22
C PRO A 19 -13.90 7.69 5.57
N GLU A 20 -14.10 7.65 4.25
CA GLU A 20 -13.99 6.43 3.46
C GLU A 20 -12.61 5.79 3.66
N PRO A 21 -12.49 4.48 3.94
CA PRO A 21 -11.22 3.88 4.35
C PRO A 21 -10.17 3.84 3.24
N VAL A 22 -10.61 3.86 1.98
CA VAL A 22 -9.75 3.80 0.80
C VAL A 22 -10.38 4.58 -0.36
N GLU A 23 -9.52 5.18 -1.18
CA GLU A 23 -9.86 5.82 -2.45
C GLU A 23 -8.96 5.29 -3.57
N VAL A 24 -9.46 5.34 -4.81
CA VAL A 24 -8.64 5.10 -6.00
C VAL A 24 -8.06 6.44 -6.44
N THR A 25 -6.73 6.56 -6.48
CA THR A 25 -6.09 7.70 -7.13
C THR A 25 -6.10 7.45 -8.63
N ALA A 26 -7.01 8.12 -9.34
CA ALA A 26 -7.19 7.97 -10.77
C ALA A 26 -6.79 9.26 -11.49
N GLU A 27 -5.47 9.49 -11.59
CA GLU A 27 -4.92 10.45 -12.55
C GLU A 27 -4.09 9.66 -13.57
N GLU A 28 -4.76 9.33 -14.69
CA GLU A 28 -4.22 8.75 -15.93
C GLU A 28 -3.43 7.41 -15.81
N SER A 29 -4.01 6.38 -16.46
CA SER A 29 -3.38 5.14 -16.93
C SER A 29 -2.78 4.14 -15.94
N PHE A 30 -2.54 4.49 -14.68
CA PHE A 30 -1.98 3.56 -13.68
C PHE A 30 -2.64 3.77 -12.29
N PRO A 31 -3.84 3.21 -12.05
CA PRO A 31 -4.55 3.40 -10.79
C PRO A 31 -3.80 2.82 -9.59
N THR A 32 -3.89 3.52 -8.47
CA THR A 32 -3.33 3.14 -7.17
C THR A 32 -4.37 3.31 -6.07
N LEU A 33 -4.11 2.74 -4.89
CA LEU A 33 -5.00 2.84 -3.74
C LEU A 33 -4.40 3.74 -2.67
N ARG A 34 -5.17 4.71 -2.18
CA ARG A 34 -4.80 5.51 -1.00
C ARG A 34 -5.71 5.16 0.15
N TYR A 35 -5.12 4.84 1.31
CA TYR A 35 -5.84 4.43 2.51
C TYR A 35 -5.92 5.61 3.48
N HIS A 36 -7.13 5.98 3.89
CA HIS A 36 -7.40 7.09 4.83
C HIS A 36 -7.51 6.62 6.27
N THR A 37 -7.75 5.33 6.47
CA THR A 37 -7.55 4.65 7.74
C THR A 37 -6.18 4.00 7.74
N ASP A 38 -5.37 4.23 8.78
CA ASP A 38 -4.04 3.61 8.85
C ASP A 38 -4.17 2.09 8.71
N LEU A 39 -3.45 1.46 7.80
CA LEU A 39 -3.44 -0.01 7.74
C LEU A 39 -2.91 -0.58 9.07
N PRO A 40 -3.34 -1.80 9.51
CA PRO A 40 -2.83 -2.45 10.72
C PRO A 40 -1.41 -2.98 10.52
N THR A 41 -0.50 -2.05 10.21
CA THR A 41 0.92 -2.26 9.98
C THR A 41 1.66 -2.58 11.27
N LEU A 42 2.88 -3.11 11.14
CA LEU A 42 3.72 -3.45 12.28
C LEU A 42 3.93 -2.26 13.23
N PRO A 43 4.29 -1.04 12.79
CA PRO A 43 4.39 0.11 13.69
C PRO A 43 3.08 0.46 14.39
N ARG A 44 1.93 0.33 13.71
CA ARG A 44 0.61 0.63 14.29
C ARG A 44 0.26 -0.37 15.41
N ILE A 45 0.41 -1.67 15.15
CA ILE A 45 0.14 -2.72 16.15
C ILE A 45 1.07 -2.57 17.37
N LEU A 46 2.33 -2.20 17.14
CA LEU A 46 3.31 -2.01 18.22
C LEU A 46 3.11 -0.72 19.04
N ARG A 47 2.55 0.34 18.45
CA ARG A 47 2.17 1.54 19.21
C ARG A 47 1.07 1.23 20.24
N TRP A 48 0.17 0.29 19.94
CA TRP A 48 -0.88 -0.12 20.85
C TRP A 48 -0.37 -0.92 22.06
N SER A 49 0.70 -1.70 21.90
CA SER A 49 1.26 -2.52 22.99
C SER A 49 2.11 -1.75 24.02
N SER A 50 2.17 -0.41 23.91
CA SER A 50 2.75 0.53 24.88
C SER A 50 4.23 0.32 25.27
N ARG A 51 5.02 -0.45 24.49
CA ARG A 51 6.41 -0.82 24.84
C ARG A 51 7.42 -0.76 23.66
N GLY A 52 7.24 0.20 22.75
CA GLY A 52 7.92 0.27 21.45
C GLY A 52 9.47 0.25 21.39
N ARG A 53 10.21 0.45 22.50
CA ARG A 53 11.69 0.44 22.45
C ARG A 53 12.28 -0.92 22.11
N GLU A 54 11.65 -2.01 22.54
CA GLU A 54 12.15 -3.37 22.25
C GLU A 54 11.95 -3.77 20.79
N PHE A 55 11.02 -3.11 20.09
CA PHE A 55 10.70 -3.34 18.69
C PHE A 55 11.27 -2.28 17.74
N ALA A 56 12.02 -1.30 18.26
CA ALA A 56 12.55 -0.20 17.45
C ALA A 56 13.33 -0.72 16.24
N ARG A 57 14.20 -1.72 16.43
CA ARG A 57 14.95 -2.34 15.34
C ARG A 57 14.08 -3.05 14.31
N LEU A 58 12.99 -3.70 14.74
CA LEU A 58 12.06 -4.36 13.82
C LEU A 58 11.26 -3.34 13.02
N ILE A 59 10.84 -2.25 13.66
CA ILE A 59 10.20 -1.12 12.98
C ILE A 59 11.17 -0.49 11.98
N GLU A 60 12.38 -0.14 12.40
CA GLU A 60 13.42 0.45 11.54
C GLU A 60 13.71 -0.46 10.33
N SER A 61 13.89 -1.78 10.54
CA SER A 61 14.09 -2.73 9.44
C SER A 61 12.87 -2.84 8.53
N TRP A 62 11.65 -2.80 9.07
CA TRP A 62 10.42 -2.81 8.26
C TRP A 62 10.28 -1.52 7.45
N GLU A 63 10.55 -0.35 8.05
CA GLU A 63 10.50 0.95 7.35
C GLU A 63 11.55 1.01 6.24
N ALA A 64 12.80 0.65 6.54
CA ALA A 64 13.90 0.63 5.56
C ALA A 64 13.63 -0.33 4.40
N SER A 65 12.92 -1.44 4.63
CA SER A 65 12.57 -2.38 3.57
C SER A 65 11.59 -1.82 2.52
N TRP A 66 10.88 -0.72 2.82
CA TRP A 66 10.01 -0.04 1.87
C TRP A 66 10.77 0.94 0.97
N GLU A 67 12.02 1.27 1.30
CA GLU A 67 12.89 2.10 0.46
C GLU A 67 13.62 1.27 -0.61
N LEU A 68 13.47 -0.06 -0.57
CA LEU A 68 14.08 -0.99 -1.50
C LEU A 68 13.08 -1.45 -2.58
N PRO A 69 13.56 -1.83 -3.78
CA PRO A 69 12.74 -2.50 -4.77
C PRO A 69 12.07 -3.75 -4.19
N ARG A 70 10.87 -4.10 -4.68
CA ARG A 70 10.06 -5.21 -4.15
C ARG A 70 10.81 -6.53 -4.00
N SER A 71 11.65 -6.86 -4.98
CA SER A 71 12.46 -8.08 -5.02
C SER A 71 13.40 -8.22 -3.82
N GLU A 72 13.89 -7.11 -3.28
CA GLU A 72 14.79 -7.04 -2.14
C GLU A 72 14.04 -6.73 -0.83
N GLY A 73 13.04 -5.84 -0.90
CA GLY A 73 12.26 -5.41 0.27
C GLY A 73 11.30 -6.47 0.81
N GLU A 74 10.61 -7.23 -0.05
CA GLU A 74 9.60 -8.21 0.41
C GLU A 74 10.20 -9.35 1.26
N PRO A 75 11.34 -9.96 0.88
CA PRO A 75 12.00 -10.94 1.75
C PRO A 75 12.30 -10.39 3.15
N LEU A 76 12.78 -9.14 3.25
CA LEU A 76 13.08 -8.48 4.52
C LEU A 76 11.81 -8.23 5.33
N ARG A 77 10.72 -7.75 4.72
CA ARG A 77 9.43 -7.60 5.41
C ARG A 77 8.92 -8.94 5.94
N SER A 78 9.00 -9.99 5.14
CA SER A 78 8.62 -11.34 5.53
C SER A 78 9.44 -11.87 6.70
N GLU A 79 10.75 -11.61 6.73
CA GLU A 79 11.61 -11.93 7.87
C GLU A 79 11.21 -11.12 9.12
N VAL A 80 11.01 -9.81 8.98
CA VAL A 80 10.61 -8.94 10.09
C VAL A 80 9.25 -9.36 10.66
N ARG A 81 8.26 -9.68 9.82
CA ARG A 81 6.95 -10.18 10.27
C ARG A 81 7.09 -11.49 11.04
N ARG A 82 7.90 -12.43 10.55
CA ARG A 82 8.17 -13.71 11.24
C ARG A 82 8.91 -13.52 12.57
N ALA A 83 9.79 -12.54 12.67
CA ALA A 83 10.46 -12.20 13.92
C ALA A 83 9.52 -11.48 14.91
N ALA A 84 8.61 -10.62 14.41
CA ALA A 84 7.69 -9.84 15.23
C ALA A 84 6.51 -10.67 15.76
N ALA A 85 5.98 -11.61 14.97
CA ALA A 85 4.78 -12.39 15.30
C ALA A 85 4.84 -13.09 16.67
N PRO A 86 5.85 -13.92 17.01
CA PRO A 86 5.91 -14.58 18.32
C PRO A 86 6.07 -13.58 19.48
N LEU A 87 6.81 -12.49 19.27
CA LEU A 87 6.98 -11.43 20.26
C LEU A 87 5.66 -10.70 20.55
N LEU A 88 4.87 -10.44 19.51
CA LEU A 88 3.54 -9.86 19.63
C LEU A 88 2.55 -10.85 20.26
N ALA A 89 2.59 -12.13 19.87
CA ALA A 89 1.71 -13.17 20.41
C ALA A 89 1.91 -13.41 21.91
N SER A 90 3.12 -13.19 22.43
CA SER A 90 3.37 -13.23 23.88
C SER A 90 2.76 -12.06 24.67
N ARG A 91 2.20 -11.06 23.99
CA ARG A 91 1.71 -9.79 24.59
C ARG A 91 0.26 -9.48 24.23
N LEU A 92 -0.21 -9.93 23.07
CA LEU A 92 -1.56 -9.70 22.56
C LEU A 92 -2.40 -10.96 22.80
N GLU A 93 -3.65 -10.73 23.14
CA GLU A 93 -4.67 -11.77 23.22
C GLU A 93 -5.53 -11.76 21.97
N ARG A 94 -6.29 -12.85 21.77
CA ARG A 94 -7.23 -13.01 20.65
C ARG A 94 -8.14 -11.78 20.46
N GLN A 95 -8.64 -11.22 21.55
CA GLN A 95 -9.56 -10.08 21.52
C GLN A 95 -8.92 -8.80 20.96
N ASP A 96 -7.61 -8.65 21.09
CA ASP A 96 -6.87 -7.48 20.58
C ASP A 96 -6.77 -7.49 19.04
N LEU A 97 -6.93 -8.67 18.42
CA LEU A 97 -6.84 -8.86 16.97
C LEU A 97 -8.19 -8.71 16.25
N VAL A 98 -9.31 -8.75 16.98
CA VAL A 98 -10.66 -8.67 16.39
C VAL A 98 -10.89 -7.34 15.66
N ALA A 99 -10.50 -6.22 16.26
CA ALA A 99 -10.70 -4.90 15.65
C ALA A 99 -9.82 -4.67 14.40
N PRO A 100 -8.51 -4.98 14.42
CA PRO A 100 -7.65 -4.91 13.24
C PRO A 100 -8.09 -5.79 12.07
N ILE A 101 -8.55 -7.01 12.33
CA ILE A 101 -9.04 -7.91 11.27
C ILE A 101 -10.31 -7.32 10.63
N ARG A 102 -11.26 -6.85 11.45
CA ARG A 102 -12.47 -6.17 10.94
C ARG A 102 -12.17 -4.88 10.18
N GLU A 103 -11.04 -4.23 10.44
CA GLU A 103 -10.59 -3.08 9.68
C GLU A 103 -10.12 -3.48 8.27
N LEU A 104 -9.39 -4.59 8.14
CA LEU A 104 -9.03 -5.16 6.84
C LEU A 104 -10.27 -5.60 6.06
N GLU A 105 -11.22 -6.30 6.70
CA GLU A 105 -12.49 -6.70 6.07
C GLU A 105 -13.23 -5.50 5.46
N ARG A 106 -13.36 -4.41 6.25
CA ARG A 106 -14.00 -3.16 5.79
C ARG A 106 -13.23 -2.53 4.63
N THR A 107 -11.91 -2.57 4.69
CA THR A 107 -11.04 -2.06 3.61
C THR A 107 -11.27 -2.85 2.33
N PHE A 108 -11.26 -4.18 2.38
CA PHE A 108 -11.50 -5.02 1.19
C PHE A 108 -12.89 -4.83 0.59
N ARG A 109 -13.93 -4.74 1.44
CA ARG A 109 -15.29 -4.45 0.96
C ARG A 109 -15.33 -3.16 0.16
N ARG A 110 -14.64 -2.12 0.64
CA ARG A 110 -14.56 -0.84 -0.06
C ARG A 110 -13.76 -0.94 -1.36
N ILE A 111 -12.66 -1.69 -1.37
CA ILE A 111 -11.90 -1.95 -2.60
C ILE A 111 -12.79 -2.65 -3.65
N ASP A 112 -13.58 -3.64 -3.24
CA ASP A 112 -14.50 -4.36 -4.13
C ASP A 112 -15.57 -3.43 -4.72
N GLU A 113 -16.14 -2.54 -3.89
CA GLU A 113 -17.09 -1.52 -4.33
C GLU A 113 -16.49 -0.54 -5.34
N LEU A 114 -15.25 -0.09 -5.09
CA LEU A 114 -14.57 0.91 -5.94
C LEU A 114 -14.14 0.33 -7.29
N LEU A 115 -13.73 -0.93 -7.31
CA LEU A 115 -13.16 -1.57 -8.51
C LEU A 115 -14.18 -2.46 -9.24
N GLY A 116 -15.42 -2.57 -8.75
CA GLY A 116 -16.49 -3.31 -9.40
C GLY A 116 -16.19 -4.81 -9.58
N GLY A 117 -15.26 -5.35 -8.79
CA GLY A 117 -14.80 -6.74 -8.90
C GLY A 117 -13.73 -7.00 -9.97
N GLU A 118 -13.33 -6.00 -10.76
CA GLU A 118 -12.25 -6.12 -11.75
C GLU A 118 -11.03 -5.31 -11.31
N PHE A 119 -10.00 -6.01 -10.83
CA PHE A 119 -8.75 -5.37 -10.44
C PHE A 119 -7.94 -4.94 -11.68
N PRO A 120 -7.35 -3.74 -11.67
CA PRO A 120 -6.31 -3.39 -12.63
C PRO A 120 -5.24 -4.48 -12.65
N LEU A 121 -4.80 -4.89 -13.85
CA LEU A 121 -3.93 -6.07 -14.04
C LEU A 121 -2.68 -6.05 -13.16
N HIS A 122 -2.08 -4.87 -12.94
CA HIS A 122 -0.90 -4.72 -12.09
C HIS A 122 -1.19 -4.82 -10.59
N LEU A 123 -2.39 -4.45 -10.13
CA LEU A 123 -2.79 -4.56 -8.73
C LEU A 123 -3.32 -5.96 -8.37
N ALA A 124 -3.90 -6.67 -9.33
CA ALA A 124 -4.62 -7.91 -9.09
C ALA A 124 -3.83 -8.97 -8.29
N PRO A 125 -2.55 -9.28 -8.62
CA PRO A 125 -1.78 -10.26 -7.85
C PRO A 125 -1.53 -9.82 -6.41
N THR A 126 -1.26 -8.53 -6.20
CA THR A 126 -0.98 -7.97 -4.88
C THR A 126 -2.24 -7.95 -4.01
N LEU A 127 -3.39 -7.57 -4.58
CA LEU A 127 -4.68 -7.58 -3.88
C LEU A 127 -5.16 -9.01 -3.56
N ALA A 128 -4.94 -9.96 -4.47
CA ALA A 128 -5.23 -11.38 -4.22
C ALA A 128 -4.38 -11.93 -3.06
N ALA A 129 -3.08 -11.60 -3.02
CA ALA A 129 -2.21 -11.99 -1.91
C ALA A 129 -2.65 -11.35 -0.59
N ALA A 130 -3.01 -10.06 -0.61
CA ALA A 130 -3.54 -9.36 0.56
C ALA A 130 -4.80 -10.04 1.12
N ARG A 131 -5.75 -10.40 0.23
CA ARG A 131 -7.00 -11.09 0.61
C ARG A 131 -6.73 -12.47 1.18
N SER A 132 -5.86 -13.25 0.53
CA SER A 132 -5.47 -14.57 1.04
C SER A 132 -4.84 -14.48 2.44
N HIS A 133 -4.05 -13.45 2.71
CA HIS A 133 -3.52 -13.19 4.05
C HIS A 133 -4.62 -12.81 5.04
N GLN A 134 -5.59 -11.98 4.67
CA GLN A 134 -6.71 -11.63 5.56
C GLN A 134 -7.57 -12.87 5.92
N GLU A 135 -7.90 -13.71 4.94
CA GLU A 135 -8.61 -14.97 5.16
C GLU A 135 -7.84 -15.91 6.10
N GLN A 136 -6.51 -16.03 5.91
CA GLN A 136 -5.66 -16.84 6.79
C GLN A 136 -5.53 -16.26 8.20
N ALA A 137 -5.56 -14.93 8.35
CA ALA A 137 -5.54 -14.28 9.67
C ALA A 137 -6.83 -14.58 10.45
N GLU A 138 -7.98 -14.57 9.78
CA GLU A 138 -9.28 -14.92 10.34
C GLU A 138 -9.36 -16.39 10.75
N ALA A 139 -8.94 -17.29 9.87
CA ALA A 139 -8.91 -18.72 10.16
C ALA A 139 -8.02 -19.02 11.38
N ALA A 140 -6.81 -18.45 11.42
CA ALA A 140 -5.92 -18.61 12.56
C ALA A 140 -6.50 -18.04 13.86
N LEU A 141 -7.21 -16.90 13.79
CA LEU A 141 -7.88 -16.33 14.97
C LEU A 141 -9.03 -17.23 15.47
N ALA A 142 -9.75 -17.88 14.56
CA ALA A 142 -10.79 -18.84 14.90
C ALA A 142 -10.23 -20.11 15.57
N ASP A 143 -9.05 -20.55 15.13
CA ASP A 143 -8.30 -21.69 15.68
C ASP A 143 -7.51 -21.33 16.96
N GLU A 144 -7.65 -20.11 17.47
CA GLU A 144 -6.92 -19.59 18.65
C GLU A 144 -5.40 -19.53 18.49
N ASP A 145 -4.91 -19.58 17.24
CA ASP A 145 -3.50 -19.39 16.87
C ASP A 145 -3.19 -17.90 16.67
N VAL A 146 -2.96 -17.20 17.80
CA VAL A 146 -2.70 -15.76 17.86
C VAL A 146 -1.46 -15.37 17.06
N GLU A 147 -0.38 -16.15 17.15
CA GLU A 147 0.88 -15.88 16.44
C GLU A 147 0.68 -15.92 14.93
N ARG A 148 0.04 -16.98 14.42
CA ARG A 148 -0.24 -17.12 13.00
C ARG A 148 -1.22 -16.05 12.52
N SER A 149 -2.21 -15.70 13.33
CA SER A 149 -3.13 -14.61 13.02
C SER A 149 -2.41 -13.27 12.85
N ILE A 150 -1.47 -12.93 13.76
CA ILE A 150 -0.63 -11.73 13.64
C ILE A 150 0.23 -11.75 12.39
N LEU A 151 0.89 -12.88 12.10
CA LEU A 151 1.75 -13.03 10.92
C LEU A 151 0.96 -12.71 9.64
N HIS A 152 -0.24 -13.26 9.51
CA HIS A 152 -1.06 -13.05 8.33
C HIS A 152 -1.73 -11.67 8.30
N LEU A 153 -2.14 -11.12 9.45
CA LEU A 153 -2.66 -9.75 9.56
C LEU A 153 -1.64 -8.72 9.05
N LEU A 154 -0.38 -8.85 9.49
CA LEU A 154 0.72 -7.99 9.03
C LEU A 154 1.01 -8.20 7.52
N GLY A 155 0.95 -9.44 7.04
CA GLY A 155 1.12 -9.75 5.62
C GLY A 155 0.06 -9.10 4.73
N ALA A 156 -1.21 -9.11 5.18
CA ALA A 156 -2.29 -8.42 4.47
C ALA A 156 -2.07 -6.91 4.44
N ALA A 157 -1.69 -6.31 5.58
CA ALA A 157 -1.39 -4.87 5.66
C ALA A 157 -0.23 -4.46 4.75
N ASP A 158 0.84 -5.27 4.69
CA ASP A 158 1.98 -5.00 3.81
C ASP A 158 1.58 -5.09 2.33
N HIS A 159 0.80 -6.10 1.93
CA HIS A 159 0.33 -6.18 0.56
C HIS A 159 -0.60 -5.02 0.18
N LEU A 160 -1.47 -4.56 1.08
CA LEU A 160 -2.28 -3.36 0.84
C LEU A 160 -1.38 -2.12 0.68
N ARG A 161 -0.38 -1.94 1.56
CA ARG A 161 0.60 -0.85 1.44
C ARG A 161 1.38 -0.89 0.13
N ALA A 162 1.66 -2.07 -0.41
CA ALA A 162 2.32 -2.21 -1.71
C ALA A 162 1.48 -1.72 -2.91
N THR A 163 0.20 -1.37 -2.70
CA THR A 163 -0.66 -0.79 -3.74
C THR A 163 -0.75 0.74 -3.67
N THR A 164 -0.03 1.38 -2.75
CA THR A 164 -0.04 2.84 -2.60
C THR A 164 0.83 3.52 -3.67
N PRO A 165 0.55 4.81 -3.98
CA PRO A 165 1.34 5.56 -4.96
C PRO A 165 2.85 5.52 -4.67
N GLU A 166 3.25 5.67 -3.41
CA GLU A 166 4.66 5.74 -3.00
C GLU A 166 5.41 4.45 -3.35
N THR A 167 4.82 3.31 -2.99
CA THR A 167 5.45 2.01 -3.24
C THR A 167 5.48 1.69 -4.72
N LEU A 168 4.37 1.91 -5.42
CA LEU A 168 4.28 1.62 -6.86
C LEU A 168 5.17 2.56 -7.68
N ALA A 169 5.34 3.82 -7.27
CA ALA A 169 6.25 4.75 -7.92
C ALA A 169 7.70 4.27 -7.84
N LEU A 170 8.15 3.84 -6.66
CA LEU A 170 9.49 3.29 -6.47
C LEU A 170 9.73 2.04 -7.34
N GLU A 171 8.77 1.11 -7.34
CA GLU A 171 8.83 -0.10 -8.17
C GLU A 171 8.94 0.26 -9.67
N LEU A 172 8.06 1.14 -10.16
CA LEU A 172 7.97 1.48 -11.57
C LEU A 172 9.19 2.29 -12.05
N VAL A 173 9.71 3.19 -11.21
CA VAL A 173 10.95 3.93 -11.49
C VAL A 173 12.12 2.96 -11.61
N THR A 174 12.25 2.02 -10.67
CA THR A 174 13.31 1.00 -10.71
C THR A 174 13.25 0.15 -11.98
N GLU A 175 12.06 -0.34 -12.34
CA GLU A 175 11.83 -1.13 -13.54
C GLU A 175 12.18 -0.34 -14.82
N ALA A 176 11.78 0.93 -14.87
CA ALA A 176 12.06 1.80 -16.00
C ALA A 176 13.57 2.06 -16.16
N GLU A 177 14.31 2.23 -15.06
CA GLU A 177 15.77 2.37 -15.10
C GLU A 177 16.49 1.09 -15.56
N GLU A 178 16.03 -0.07 -15.09
CA GLU A 178 16.53 -1.38 -15.54
C GLU A 178 16.28 -1.59 -17.04
N THR A 179 15.07 -1.26 -17.49
CA THR A 179 14.70 -1.36 -18.90
C THR A 179 15.52 -0.40 -19.75
N PHE A 180 15.66 0.85 -19.33
CA PHE A 180 16.48 1.84 -20.02
C PHE A 180 17.94 1.39 -20.16
N ARG A 181 18.54 0.84 -19.10
CA ARG A 181 19.90 0.28 -19.14
C ARG A 181 20.05 -0.84 -20.17
N ARG A 182 19.03 -1.69 -20.32
CA ARG A 182 19.04 -2.78 -21.30
C ARG A 182 18.95 -2.27 -22.74
N VAL A 183 18.09 -1.29 -23.02
CA VAL A 183 17.85 -0.80 -24.40
C VAL A 183 18.87 0.25 -24.86
N SER A 184 19.51 0.97 -23.94
CA SER A 184 20.48 2.05 -24.27
C SER A 184 21.70 1.59 -25.06
N GLY A 185 22.02 0.29 -25.06
CA GLY A 185 23.10 -0.29 -25.85
C GLY A 185 22.68 -0.87 -27.20
N VAL A 186 21.40 -0.79 -27.57
CA VAL A 186 20.85 -1.40 -28.78
C VAL A 186 20.85 -0.38 -29.93
N VAL A 187 21.66 -0.65 -30.96
CA VAL A 187 21.90 0.26 -32.11
C VAL A 187 20.61 0.54 -32.92
N SER A 188 19.60 -0.33 -32.85
CA SER A 188 18.35 -0.15 -33.61
C SER A 188 17.33 0.77 -32.95
N TYR A 189 17.59 1.28 -31.75
CA TYR A 189 16.62 2.08 -31.00
C TYR A 189 16.71 3.57 -31.43
N PRO A 190 15.60 4.22 -31.81
CA PRO A 190 15.62 5.62 -32.27
C PRO A 190 16.18 6.57 -31.20
N GLU A 191 17.14 7.41 -31.59
CA GLU A 191 17.84 8.31 -30.65
C GLU A 191 16.88 9.31 -29.97
N GLU A 192 15.89 9.82 -30.70
CA GLU A 192 14.92 10.80 -30.18
C GLU A 192 14.04 10.20 -29.08
N GLU A 193 13.55 8.97 -29.28
CA GLU A 193 12.72 8.26 -28.30
C GLU A 193 13.54 7.89 -27.06
N ARG A 194 14.82 7.53 -27.25
CA ARG A 194 15.74 7.24 -26.15
C ARG A 194 15.95 8.47 -25.27
N LEU A 195 16.25 9.62 -25.88
CA LEU A 195 16.41 10.89 -25.17
C LEU A 195 15.12 11.37 -24.51
N ARG A 196 13.95 11.00 -25.04
CA ARG A 196 12.66 11.28 -24.43
C ARG A 196 12.40 10.40 -23.20
N ALA A 197 12.65 9.09 -23.31
CA ALA A 197 12.55 8.16 -22.19
C ALA A 197 13.52 8.54 -21.05
N GLU A 198 14.77 8.88 -21.38
CA GLU A 198 15.76 9.34 -20.40
C GLU A 198 15.27 10.57 -19.61
N ARG A 199 14.73 11.58 -20.31
CA ARG A 199 14.19 12.78 -19.66
C ARG A 199 13.01 12.47 -18.74
N LEU A 200 12.14 11.53 -19.12
CA LEU A 200 11.04 11.09 -18.28
C LEU A 200 11.55 10.38 -17.03
N LEU A 201 12.57 9.53 -17.14
CA LEU A 201 13.19 8.85 -15.98
C LEU A 201 13.82 9.83 -15.00
N VAL A 202 14.59 10.80 -15.50
CA VAL A 202 15.17 11.86 -14.66
C VAL A 202 14.05 12.64 -13.96
N GLY A 203 12.99 12.97 -14.68
CA GLY A 203 11.81 13.62 -14.12
C GLY A 203 11.06 12.75 -13.09
N ALA A 204 11.00 11.43 -13.29
CA ALA A 204 10.35 10.50 -12.37
C ALA A 204 11.10 10.42 -11.05
N ARG A 205 12.43 10.26 -11.10
CA ARG A 205 13.31 10.32 -9.91
C ARG A 205 13.16 11.63 -9.15
N THR A 206 13.22 12.76 -9.87
CA THR A 206 13.09 14.08 -9.26
C THR A 206 11.75 14.26 -8.55
N ALA A 207 10.66 13.71 -9.12
CA ALA A 207 9.35 13.75 -8.49
C ALA A 207 9.28 12.86 -7.24
N LEU A 208 9.88 11.66 -7.30
CA LEU A 208 9.94 10.73 -6.17
C LEU A 208 10.73 11.34 -4.99
N ASP A 209 11.91 11.89 -5.26
CA ASP A 209 12.75 12.60 -4.28
C ASP A 209 12.05 13.85 -3.71
N GLY A 210 11.19 14.49 -4.51
CA GLY A 210 10.40 15.65 -4.15
C GLY A 210 9.11 15.33 -3.37
N GLY A 211 8.80 14.05 -3.12
CA GLY A 211 7.60 13.63 -2.42
C GLY A 211 6.32 13.71 -3.26
N ASP A 212 6.43 13.64 -4.59
CA ASP A 212 5.32 13.56 -5.54
C ASP A 212 5.27 12.18 -6.21
N PRO A 213 4.78 11.14 -5.51
CA PRO A 213 4.78 9.78 -6.01
C PRO A 213 3.84 9.57 -7.19
N VAL A 214 2.75 10.34 -7.28
CA VAL A 214 1.81 10.25 -8.40
C VAL A 214 2.47 10.71 -9.70
N LEU A 215 3.14 11.87 -9.67
CA LEU A 215 3.89 12.37 -10.82
C LEU A 215 5.07 11.47 -11.18
N ALA A 216 5.78 10.92 -10.18
CA ALA A 216 6.85 9.97 -10.39
C ALA A 216 6.37 8.73 -11.15
N LEU A 217 5.26 8.15 -10.69
CA LEU A 217 4.64 6.97 -11.26
C LEU A 217 4.13 7.23 -12.69
N GLN A 218 3.47 8.35 -12.95
CA GLN A 218 3.06 8.74 -14.31
C GLN A 218 4.26 8.82 -15.27
N ARG A 219 5.33 9.53 -14.86
CA ARG A 219 6.53 9.69 -15.70
C ARG A 219 7.26 8.37 -15.96
N ALA A 220 7.37 7.51 -14.95
CA ALA A 220 7.96 6.19 -15.10
C ALA A 220 7.14 5.31 -16.05
N TRP A 221 5.82 5.33 -15.92
CA TRP A 221 4.90 4.60 -16.81
C TRP A 221 5.03 5.05 -18.28
N TYR A 222 5.03 6.36 -18.53
CA TYR A 222 5.22 6.88 -19.90
C TYR A 222 6.61 6.53 -20.45
N SER A 223 7.65 6.53 -19.62
CA SER A 223 8.98 6.12 -20.05
C SER A 223 8.99 4.65 -20.48
N LEU A 224 8.38 3.75 -19.70
CA LEU A 224 8.28 2.33 -20.04
C LEU A 224 7.53 2.12 -21.35
N ARG A 225 6.42 2.82 -21.55
CA ARG A 225 5.66 2.76 -22.80
C ARG A 225 6.47 3.17 -24.02
N LEU A 226 7.23 4.26 -23.94
CA LEU A 226 8.10 4.68 -25.05
C LEU A 226 9.17 3.63 -25.35
N MET A 227 9.71 2.97 -24.33
CA MET A 227 10.68 1.88 -24.50
C MET A 227 10.07 0.64 -25.14
N ASP A 228 8.81 0.30 -24.80
CA ASP A 228 8.09 -0.84 -25.36
C ASP A 228 7.65 -0.62 -26.82
N GLU A 229 7.07 0.55 -27.11
CA GLU A 229 6.60 0.94 -28.45
C GLU A 229 7.76 0.95 -29.47
N ALA A 230 8.90 1.48 -29.06
CA ALA A 230 10.11 1.55 -29.89
C ALA A 230 10.87 0.21 -30.03
N SER A 231 10.58 -0.76 -29.15
CA SER A 231 11.13 -2.11 -29.23
C SER A 231 10.26 -3.05 -30.10
N SER A 232 9.06 -2.60 -30.48
CA SER A 232 8.15 -3.33 -31.36
C SER A 232 8.47 -3.02 -32.83
N PRO A 233 8.75 -4.03 -33.68
CA PRO A 233 9.18 -3.85 -35.07
C PRO A 233 8.09 -3.37 -36.03
#